data_AF-A0AAE6F3A6-F1
#
_entry.id   AF-A0AAE6F3A6-F1
#
_cell.length_a   1.000
_cell.length_b   1.000
_cell.length_c   1.000
_cell.angle_alpha   90.00
_cell.angle_beta   90.00
_cell.angle_gamma   90.00
#
_symmetry.space_group_name_H-M   'P 1'
#
loop_
_entity.id
_entity.type
_entity.pdbx_description
1 polymer ?
#
loop_
_entity_poly.entity_id
_entity_poly.type
_entity_poly.pdbx_seq_one_letter_code
_entity_poly.pdbx_strand_id
1 'polypeptide(L)'
;MTCKGCDVKETAATVDVEALIEEQLAIENDLAALEVVQSRIKICEACPFRSNHTCTKCGCFYKFRANLSKKYCPAGMWAQTGQSIQ
;
A
#
# COMPACT_ATOMS: atom_id res chain seq x y z
N MET A 1 -23.03 29.38 0.12
CA MET A 1 -22.90 28.21 -0.77
C MET A 1 -21.62 27.49 -0.43
N THR A 2 -21.68 26.20 -0.12
CA THR A 2 -20.52 25.37 0.23
C THR A 2 -19.69 25.10 -1.04
N CYS A 3 -18.37 25.32 -0.96
CA CYS A 3 -17.46 25.01 -2.06
C CYS A 3 -17.41 23.49 -2.26
N LYS A 4 -17.71 23.00 -3.46
CA LYS A 4 -17.63 21.58 -3.80
C LYS A 4 -16.24 20.98 -3.53
N GLY A 5 -15.17 21.78 -3.62
CA GLY A 5 -13.83 21.35 -3.26
C GLY A 5 -13.61 21.15 -1.76
N CYS A 6 -14.24 21.95 -0.89
CA CYS A 6 -14.15 21.75 0.56
C CYS A 6 -14.98 20.54 1.01
N ASP A 7 -16.14 20.33 0.40
CA ASP A 7 -17.03 19.18 0.63
C ASP A 7 -16.33 17.84 0.31
N VAL A 8 -15.62 17.78 -0.82
CA VAL A 8 -14.81 16.60 -1.20
C VAL A 8 -13.60 16.41 -0.28
N LYS A 9 -12.99 17.49 0.22
CA LYS A 9 -11.87 17.39 1.17
C LYS A 9 -12.31 16.87 2.54
N GLU A 10 -13.48 17.29 3.01
CA GLU A 10 -14.04 16.85 4.29
C GLU A 10 -14.44 15.37 4.23
N THR A 11 -15.11 14.96 3.15
CA THR A 11 -15.46 13.54 2.93
C THR A 11 -14.22 12.67 2.75
N ALA A 12 -13.19 13.10 2.02
CA ALA A 12 -11.94 12.35 1.90
C ALA A 12 -11.18 12.20 3.23
N ALA A 13 -11.36 13.13 4.18
CA ALA A 13 -10.72 13.05 5.49
C ALA A 13 -11.35 12.00 6.43
N THR A 14 -12.58 11.56 6.15
CA THR A 14 -13.31 10.59 6.98
C THR A 14 -13.31 9.17 6.40
N VAL A 15 -12.66 8.95 5.25
CA VAL A 15 -12.57 7.63 4.61
C VAL A 15 -11.64 6.72 5.40
N ASP A 16 -12.14 5.52 5.75
CA ASP A 16 -11.32 4.45 6.31
C ASP A 16 -10.52 3.77 5.19
N VAL A 17 -9.25 4.16 5.08
CA VAL A 17 -8.33 3.62 4.07
C VAL A 17 -8.02 2.14 4.32
N GLU A 18 -8.05 1.67 5.57
CA GLU A 18 -7.75 0.26 5.87
C GLU A 18 -8.89 -0.64 5.38
N ALA A 19 -10.15 -0.25 5.60
CA ALA A 19 -11.32 -0.97 5.08
C ALA A 19 -11.27 -1.10 3.54
N LEU A 20 -10.92 -0.02 2.83
CA LEU A 20 -10.76 -0.05 1.37
C LEU A 20 -9.65 -0.99 0.92
N ILE A 21 -8.55 -1.08 1.67
CA ILE A 21 -7.45 -1.99 1.37
C ILE A 21 -7.92 -3.44 1.53
N GLU A 22 -8.67 -3.75 2.59
CA GLU A 22 -9.20 -5.09 2.84
C GLU A 22 -10.18 -5.53 1.74
N GLU A 23 -11.12 -4.67 1.36
CA GLU A 23 -12.06 -4.93 0.25
C GLU A 23 -11.31 -5.23 -1.06
N GLN A 24 -10.28 -4.45 -1.37
CA GLN A 24 -9.47 -4.65 -2.57
C GLN A 24 -8.60 -5.91 -2.49
N LEU A 25 -8.12 -6.30 -1.30
CA LEU A 25 -7.36 -7.55 -1.15
C LEU A 25 -8.25 -8.79 -1.23
N ALA A 26 -9.53 -8.69 -0.86
CA ALA A 26 -10.48 -9.80 -0.95
C ALA A 26 -10.75 -10.27 -2.40
N ILE A 27 -10.49 -9.42 -3.40
CA ILE A 27 -10.63 -9.75 -4.82
C ILE A 27 -9.31 -10.13 -5.51
N GLU A 28 -8.19 -10.09 -4.79
CA GLU A 28 -6.87 -10.42 -5.33
C GLU A 28 -6.54 -11.91 -5.14
N ASN A 29 -6.07 -12.55 -6.22
CA ASN A 29 -5.78 -13.99 -6.19
C ASN A 29 -4.34 -14.31 -5.77
N ASP A 30 -3.43 -13.35 -5.89
CA ASP A 30 -1.98 -13.54 -5.77
C ASP A 30 -1.43 -12.78 -4.55
N LEU A 31 -1.72 -13.29 -3.36
CA LEU A 31 -1.23 -12.71 -2.10
C LEU A 31 0.09 -13.34 -1.65
N ALA A 32 0.96 -12.53 -1.06
CA ALA A 32 2.21 -12.96 -0.46
C ALA A 32 1.95 -13.68 0.87
N ALA A 33 2.90 -14.54 1.28
CA ALA A 33 2.84 -15.19 2.59
C ALA A 33 2.85 -14.15 3.72
N LEU A 34 2.16 -14.45 4.83
CA LEU A 34 1.93 -13.51 5.92
C LEU A 34 3.22 -12.91 6.48
N GLU A 35 4.26 -13.72 6.65
CA GLU A 35 5.57 -13.28 7.14
C GLU A 35 6.26 -12.31 6.17
N VAL A 36 6.08 -12.51 4.86
CA VAL A 36 6.59 -11.61 3.83
C VAL A 36 5.85 -10.28 3.89
N VAL A 37 4.51 -10.32 4.02
CA VAL A 37 3.68 -9.12 4.14
C VAL A 37 4.07 -8.30 5.37
N GLN A 38 4.14 -8.93 6.54
CA GLN A 38 4.49 -8.27 7.79
C GLN A 38 5.88 -7.62 7.71
N SER A 39 6.86 -8.32 7.14
CA SER A 39 8.20 -7.78 6.91
C SER A 39 8.17 -6.54 6.00
N ARG A 40 7.49 -6.63 4.85
CA ARG A 40 7.34 -5.53 3.89
C ARG A 40 6.63 -4.31 4.50
N ILE A 41 5.57 -4.54 5.28
CA ILE A 41 4.83 -3.48 5.99
C ILE A 41 5.75 -2.78 6.98
N LYS A 42 6.45 -3.52 7.84
CA LYS A 42 7.38 -2.94 8.82
C LYS A 42 8.45 -2.06 8.17
N ILE A 43 8.96 -2.48 7.01
CA ILE A 43 9.90 -1.67 6.21
C ILE A 43 9.23 -0.38 5.71
N CYS A 44 8.01 -0.48 5.17
CA CYS A 44 7.26 0.69 4.69
C CYS A 44 6.90 1.66 5.83
N GLU A 45 6.64 1.16 7.03
CA GLU A 45 6.30 2.00 8.18
C GLU A 45 7.44 2.93 8.62
N ALA A 46 8.69 2.49 8.43
CA ALA A 46 9.90 3.29 8.68
C ALA A 46 10.45 3.98 7.41
N CYS A 47 9.78 3.85 6.26
CA CYS A 47 10.32 4.28 4.98
C CYS A 47 10.20 5.80 4.77
N PRO A 48 11.26 6.51 4.33
CA PRO A 48 11.21 7.96 4.08
C PRO A 48 10.26 8.35 2.93
N PHE A 49 9.83 7.37 2.13
CA PHE A 49 8.91 7.58 1.01
C PHE A 49 7.44 7.34 1.38
N ARG A 50 7.14 6.98 2.63
CA ARG A 50 5.76 6.82 3.12
C ARG A 50 5.15 8.20 3.40
N SER A 51 3.97 8.43 2.83
CA SER A 51 3.10 9.57 3.12
C SER A 51 1.75 9.05 3.59
N ASN A 52 1.56 9.02 4.92
CA ASN A 52 0.41 8.39 5.56
C ASN A 52 0.20 6.93 5.11
N HIS A 53 -0.90 6.59 4.42
CA HIS A 53 -1.13 5.23 3.89
C HIS A 53 -0.50 4.99 2.52
N THR A 54 0.07 6.01 1.87
CA THR A 54 0.49 5.97 0.47
C THR A 54 2.01 5.99 0.33
N CYS A 55 2.54 5.26 -0.65
CA CYS A 55 3.95 5.32 -1.02
C CYS A 55 4.18 6.38 -2.12
N THR A 56 5.07 7.34 -1.88
CA THR A 56 5.40 8.41 -2.85
C THR A 56 6.19 7.93 -4.07
N LYS A 57 6.70 6.69 -4.06
CA LYS A 57 7.43 6.09 -5.21
C LYS A 57 6.55 5.32 -6.17
N CYS A 58 5.40 4.79 -5.73
CA CYS A 58 4.47 4.05 -6.61
C CYS A 58 3.04 4.57 -6.60
N GLY A 59 2.67 5.48 -5.70
CA GLY A 59 1.31 6.01 -5.56
C GLY A 59 0.30 5.04 -4.93
N CYS A 60 0.67 3.78 -4.67
CA CYS A 60 -0.23 2.80 -4.04
C CYS A 60 -0.32 3.01 -2.52
N PHE A 61 -1.41 2.49 -1.92
CA PHE A 61 -1.39 2.20 -0.49
C PHE A 61 -0.31 1.16 -0.18
N TYR A 62 0.60 1.48 0.76
CA TYR A 62 1.78 0.65 0.96
C TYR A 62 1.42 -0.73 1.51
N LYS A 63 0.38 -0.83 2.35
CA LYS A 63 -0.13 -2.11 2.88
C LYS A 63 -0.75 -2.97 1.79
N PHE A 64 -1.56 -2.38 0.90
CA PHE A 64 -2.09 -3.10 -0.27
C PHE A 64 -0.96 -3.68 -1.13
N ARG A 65 0.00 -2.84 -1.54
CA ARG A 65 1.12 -3.31 -2.38
C ARG A 65 1.98 -4.37 -1.70
N ALA A 66 2.21 -4.25 -0.39
CA ALA A 66 2.99 -5.22 0.39
C ALA A 66 2.37 -6.62 0.38
N ASN A 67 1.03 -6.71 0.32
CA ASN A 67 0.27 -7.95 0.26
C ASN A 67 0.37 -8.67 -1.09
N LEU A 68 0.73 -8.00 -2.19
CA LEU A 68 0.77 -8.63 -3.51
C LEU A 68 2.06 -9.44 -3.72
N SER A 69 1.94 -10.73 -4.03
CA SER A 69 3.09 -11.64 -4.19
C SER A 69 4.00 -11.24 -5.33
N LYS A 70 3.41 -10.82 -6.46
CA LYS A 70 4.10 -10.45 -7.71
C LYS A 70 4.61 -9.01 -7.74
N LYS A 71 4.57 -8.28 -6.61
CA LYS A 71 5.05 -6.89 -6.53
C LYS A 71 6.37 -6.78 -5.77
N TYR A 72 7.15 -5.80 -6.19
CA TYR A 72 8.39 -5.38 -5.56
C TYR A 72 8.32 -3.92 -5.10
N CYS A 73 9.21 -3.55 -4.18
CA CYS A 73 9.39 -2.16 -3.77
C CYS A 73 10.10 -1.38 -4.89
N PRO A 74 9.53 -0.30 -5.45
CA PRO A 74 10.20 0.50 -6.48
C PRO A 74 11.49 1.17 -5.99
N ALA A 75 11.66 1.32 -4.67
CA ALA A 75 12.88 1.84 -4.05
C ALA A 75 13.85 0.74 -3.61
N GLY A 76 13.55 -0.55 -3.89
CA GLY A 76 14.43 -1.67 -3.55
C GLY A 76 14.54 -2.00 -2.05
N MET A 77 13.67 -1.47 -1.20
CA MET A 77 13.78 -1.60 0.26
C MET A 77 13.35 -2.97 0.80
N TRP A 78 12.63 -3.78 0.02
CA TRP A 78 12.21 -5.12 0.42
C TRP A 78 13.28 -6.15 0.05
N ALA A 79 13.51 -7.14 0.91
CA ALA A 79 14.29 -8.32 0.52
C ALA A 79 13.62 -8.98 -0.69
N GLN A 80 14.39 -9.21 -1.75
CA GLN A 80 13.91 -9.93 -2.95
C GLN A 80 13.84 -11.42 -2.62
N THR A 81 12.75 -11.87 -2.01
CA THR A 81 12.51 -13.31 -1.84
C THR A 81 12.07 -13.88 -3.20
N GLY A 82 13.03 -14.38 -3.97
CA GLY A 82 12.76 -15.31 -5.08
C GLY A 82 12.58 -14.73 -6.49
N GLN A 83 13.16 -13.58 -6.85
CA GLN A 83 13.26 -13.23 -8.27
C GLN A 83 14.47 -13.93 -8.91
N SER A 84 14.20 -15.07 -9.55
CA SER A 84 14.97 -15.54 -10.70
C SER A 84 15.06 -14.39 -11.69
N ILE A 85 16.28 -13.90 -11.91
CA ILE A 85 16.64 -13.08 -13.06
C ILE A 85 16.23 -13.89 -14.30
N GLN A 86 15.33 -13.37 -15.12
CA GLN A 86 15.21 -13.76 -16.52
C GLN A 86 15.45 -12.51 -17.36
#